data_AF-A0A2S7WYR2-F1
#
_entry.id   AF-A0A2S7WYR2-F1
#
_cell.length_a   1.000
_cell.length_b   1.000
_cell.length_c   1.000
_cell.angle_alpha   90.00
_cell.angle_beta   90.00
_cell.angle_gamma   90.00
#
_symmetry.space_group_name_H-M   'P 1'
#
loop_
_entity.id
_entity.type
_entity.pdbx_description
1 polymer ?
#
loop_
_entity_poly.entity_id
_entity_poly.type
_entity_poly.pdbx_seq_one_letter_code
_entity_poly.pdbx_strand_id
1 'polypeptide(L)'
;MKEEIVIKYFNIVLNGAEKFDIFSINNILLKKDFNPQTEKEREYFHELCDRIEKLATKLKFFEDGKNGWFELSDKGRKSKELGGYFEYEKHIEKKELESEKNVNINIGNLTQGNNYGTQSSGNTALNSPVKQKTVNKTEKEPSKKSWIEIASWIIGSILGLIAIYEFIIKKLLAE
;
A
#
# COMPACT_ATOMS: atom_id res chain seq x y z
N MET A 1 5.60 5.44 20.31
CA MET A 1 4.31 6.00 19.82
C MET A 1 3.53 4.97 18.96
N LYS A 2 2.18 5.06 18.82
CA LYS A 2 1.38 4.12 17.98
C LYS A 2 1.60 4.36 16.48
N GLU A 3 1.40 3.34 15.64
CA GLU A 3 1.58 3.44 14.18
C GLU A 3 0.49 4.26 13.48
N GLU A 4 -0.77 4.07 13.88
CA GLU A 4 -1.92 4.82 13.35
C GLU A 4 -1.74 6.34 13.44
N ILE A 5 -1.10 6.80 14.52
CA ILE A 5 -0.77 8.21 14.74
C ILE A 5 0.23 8.69 13.69
N VAL A 6 1.29 7.91 13.43
CA VAL A 6 2.30 8.25 12.42
C VAL A 6 1.67 8.31 11.04
N ILE A 7 0.84 7.32 10.68
CA ILE A 7 0.17 7.29 9.38
C ILE A 7 -0.78 8.50 9.22
N LYS A 8 -1.53 8.84 10.27
CA LYS A 8 -2.38 10.03 10.27
C LYS A 8 -1.57 11.31 9.99
N TYR A 9 -0.48 11.53 10.71
CA TYR A 9 0.34 12.72 10.53
C TYR A 9 1.16 12.70 9.23
N PHE A 10 1.58 11.53 8.76
CA PHE A 10 2.17 11.36 7.44
C PHE A 10 1.20 11.85 6.35
N ASN A 11 -0.09 11.49 6.42
CA ASN A 11 -1.10 11.98 5.49
C ASN A 11 -1.24 13.51 5.55
N ILE A 12 -1.17 14.11 6.74
CA ILE A 12 -1.21 15.56 6.94
C ILE A 12 0.00 16.24 6.31
N VAL A 13 1.20 15.68 6.52
CA VAL A 13 2.46 16.18 5.94
C VAL A 13 2.41 16.10 4.42
N LEU A 14 2.02 14.95 3.87
CA LEU A 14 1.89 14.75 2.42
C LEU A 14 0.93 15.77 1.77
N ASN A 15 -0.20 16.03 2.43
CA ASN A 15 -1.16 17.02 1.95
C ASN A 15 -0.72 18.48 2.23
N GLY A 16 0.18 18.70 3.19
CA GLY A 16 0.77 20.01 3.48
C GLY A 16 1.99 20.37 2.62
N ALA A 17 2.70 19.38 2.08
CA ALA A 17 3.90 19.58 1.28
C ALA A 17 3.60 20.26 -0.06
N GLU A 18 4.42 21.21 -0.49
CA GLU A 18 4.27 21.79 -1.82
C GLU A 18 4.69 20.80 -2.91
N LYS A 19 4.04 20.86 -4.08
CA LYS A 19 4.15 19.80 -5.10
C LYS A 19 5.52 19.75 -5.78
N PHE A 20 6.13 20.92 -5.97
CA PHE A 20 7.37 21.12 -6.73
C PHE A 20 8.39 21.94 -5.94
N ASP A 21 8.28 21.95 -4.61
CA ASP A 21 9.20 22.68 -3.73
C ASP A 21 9.67 21.78 -2.59
N ILE A 22 10.82 22.14 -2.02
CA ILE A 22 11.38 21.49 -0.84
C ILE A 22 10.54 21.84 0.38
N PHE A 23 10.35 20.87 1.28
CA PHE A 23 9.60 21.08 2.51
C PHE A 23 10.29 20.42 3.71
N SER A 24 9.91 20.86 4.90
CA SER A 24 10.32 20.24 6.16
C SER A 24 9.10 19.69 6.88
N ILE A 25 9.19 18.43 7.33
CA ILE A 25 8.16 17.77 8.13
C ILE A 25 7.84 18.62 9.37
N ASN A 26 8.88 19.11 10.04
CA ASN A 26 8.77 19.96 11.23
C ASN A 26 7.92 21.20 10.95
N ASN A 27 8.25 21.92 9.86
CA ASN A 27 7.58 23.17 9.50
C ASN A 27 6.10 22.95 9.17
N ILE A 28 5.76 21.85 8.50
CA ILE A 28 4.36 21.54 8.18
C ILE A 28 3.57 21.23 9.44
N LEU A 29 4.12 20.40 10.33
CA LEU A 29 3.42 20.01 11.56
C LEU A 29 3.26 21.18 12.53
N LEU A 30 4.29 22.02 12.70
CA LEU A 30 4.23 23.23 13.54
C LEU A 30 3.20 24.24 13.04
N LYS A 31 3.00 24.35 11.72
CA LYS A 31 2.02 25.29 11.14
C LYS A 31 0.57 24.80 11.28
N LYS A 32 0.34 23.49 11.35
CA LYS A 32 -1.02 22.93 11.32
C LYS A 32 -1.54 22.49 12.68
N ASP A 33 -0.80 21.62 13.37
CA ASP A 33 -1.37 20.82 14.44
C ASP A 33 -0.50 20.74 15.70
N PHE A 34 0.69 21.32 15.71
CA PHE A 34 1.62 21.24 16.83
C PHE A 34 2.11 22.61 17.32
N ASN A 35 1.99 22.84 18.62
CA ASN A 35 2.61 23.96 19.31
C ASN A 35 3.23 23.50 20.65
N PRO A 36 4.30 22.67 20.63
CA PRO A 36 4.86 22.05 21.83
C PRO A 36 5.46 23.11 22.77
N GLN A 37 4.96 23.20 24.00
CA GLN A 37 5.39 24.16 25.01
C GLN A 37 6.34 23.51 26.03
N THR A 38 6.09 22.24 26.37
CA THR A 38 6.87 21.49 27.35
C THR A 38 7.99 20.70 26.70
N GLU A 39 8.99 20.30 27.50
CA GLU A 39 10.08 19.44 27.04
C GLU A 39 9.57 18.07 26.55
N LYS A 40 8.62 17.48 27.28
CA LYS A 40 7.99 16.21 26.89
C LYS A 40 7.23 16.31 25.56
N GLU A 41 6.54 17.43 25.32
CA GLU A 41 5.86 17.67 24.05
C GLU A 41 6.86 17.86 22.90
N ARG A 42 8.00 18.52 23.14
CA ARG A 42 9.08 18.63 22.16
C ARG A 42 9.68 17.27 21.83
N GLU A 43 9.97 16.44 22.84
CA GLU A 43 10.49 15.09 22.64
C GLU A 43 9.51 14.23 21.83
N TYR A 44 8.22 14.27 22.18
CA TYR A 44 7.17 13.59 21.42
C TYR A 44 7.08 14.08 19.97
N PHE A 45 7.19 15.39 19.76
CA PHE A 45 7.19 16.00 18.43
C PHE A 45 8.39 15.52 17.59
N HIS A 46 9.58 15.49 18.16
CA HIS A 46 10.77 14.98 17.48
C HIS A 46 10.65 13.49 17.16
N GLU A 47 10.17 12.66 18.09
CA GLU A 47 9.89 11.24 17.83
C GLU A 47 8.89 11.08 16.67
N LEU A 48 7.88 11.94 16.59
CA LEU A 48 6.86 11.89 15.54
C LEU A 48 7.46 12.20 14.17
N CYS A 49 8.23 13.30 14.08
CA CYS A 49 8.88 13.71 12.84
C CYS A 49 9.83 12.63 12.32
N ASP A 50 10.68 12.07 13.18
CA ASP A 50 11.60 10.98 12.82
C ASP A 50 10.88 9.74 12.29
N ARG A 51 9.74 9.39 12.90
CA ARG A 51 8.95 8.23 12.45
C ARG A 51 8.25 8.49 11.12
N ILE A 52 7.74 9.70 10.90
CA ILE A 52 7.15 10.09 9.61
C ILE A 52 8.21 10.07 8.51
N GLU A 53 9.40 10.62 8.77
CA GLU A 53 10.53 10.61 7.85
C GLU A 53 10.88 9.18 7.43
N LYS A 54 11.13 8.30 8.40
CA LYS A 54 11.46 6.89 8.16
C LYS A 54 10.36 6.16 7.38
N LEU A 55 9.09 6.43 7.70
CA LEU A 55 7.97 5.83 6.98
C LEU A 55 7.91 6.32 5.53
N ALA A 56 7.96 7.63 5.32
CA ALA A 56 7.76 8.25 4.01
C ALA A 56 8.90 7.94 3.03
N THR A 57 10.14 7.91 3.51
CA THR A 57 11.34 7.52 2.73
C THR A 57 11.30 6.03 2.40
N LYS A 58 11.02 5.16 3.38
CA LYS A 58 10.88 3.71 3.17
C LYS A 58 9.79 3.38 2.14
N LEU A 59 8.66 4.08 2.21
CA LEU A 59 7.55 3.91 1.27
C LEU A 59 7.73 4.69 -0.04
N LYS A 60 8.84 5.42 -0.19
CA LYS A 60 9.22 6.21 -1.36
C LYS A 60 8.23 7.30 -1.75
N PHE A 61 7.56 7.92 -0.78
CA PHE A 61 6.74 9.11 -1.02
C PHE A 61 7.57 10.39 -0.98
N PHE A 62 8.63 10.41 -0.18
CA PHE A 62 9.56 11.53 -0.08
C PHE A 62 10.93 11.11 -0.61
N GLU A 63 11.63 12.08 -1.19
CA GLU A 63 13.04 12.01 -1.57
C GLU A 63 13.84 12.89 -0.61
N ASP A 64 14.98 12.36 -0.13
CA ASP A 64 15.84 13.09 0.79
C ASP A 64 16.49 14.27 0.07
N GLY A 65 16.17 15.47 0.55
CA GLY A 65 16.89 16.69 0.21
C GLY A 65 18.10 16.91 1.13
N LYS A 66 18.59 18.14 1.18
CA LYS A 66 19.71 18.50 2.06
C LYS A 66 19.20 18.97 3.43
N ASN A 67 19.87 18.57 4.50
CA ASN A 67 19.69 19.12 5.86
C ASN A 67 18.26 19.03 6.43
N GLY A 68 17.58 17.88 6.30
CA GLY A 68 16.23 17.68 6.85
C GLY A 68 15.10 18.33 6.04
N TRP A 69 15.40 18.70 4.80
CA TRP A 69 14.44 19.08 3.77
C TRP A 69 14.17 17.90 2.85
N PHE A 70 12.95 17.82 2.31
CA PHE A 70 12.48 16.73 1.47
C PHE A 70 11.79 17.27 0.24
N GLU A 71 11.76 16.47 -0.82
CA GLU A 71 10.91 16.69 -1.98
C GLU A 71 9.87 15.57 -2.10
N LEU A 72 8.72 15.86 -2.70
CA LEU A 72 7.77 14.80 -3.04
C LEU A 72 8.34 14.00 -4.22
N SER A 73 8.41 12.68 -4.08
CA SER A 73 8.67 11.80 -5.21
C SER A 73 7.48 11.82 -6.19
N ASP A 74 7.61 11.16 -7.35
CA ASP A 74 6.46 10.94 -8.23
C ASP A 74 5.29 10.26 -7.53
N LYS A 75 5.58 9.30 -6.65
CA LYS A 75 4.58 8.61 -5.82
C LYS A 75 3.95 9.58 -4.82
N GLY A 76 4.76 10.42 -4.19
CA GLY A 76 4.32 11.50 -3.31
C GLY A 76 3.34 12.46 -4.00
N ARG A 77 3.73 12.98 -5.16
CA ARG A 77 2.92 13.89 -5.97
C ARG A 77 1.60 13.26 -6.39
N LYS A 78 1.65 12.03 -6.93
CA LYS A 78 0.45 11.30 -7.35
C LYS A 78 -0.50 11.03 -6.19
N SER A 79 0.03 10.66 -5.03
CA SER A 79 -0.78 10.43 -3.84
C SER A 79 -1.44 11.70 -3.35
N LYS A 80 -0.72 12.83 -3.36
CA LYS A 80 -1.29 14.14 -3.06
C LYS A 80 -2.43 14.51 -4.01
N GLU A 81 -2.25 14.31 -5.31
CA GLU A 81 -3.28 14.57 -6.33
C GLU A 81 -4.56 13.75 -6.09
N LEU A 82 -4.43 12.54 -5.55
CA LEU A 82 -5.55 11.68 -5.20
C LEU A 82 -6.20 12.03 -3.85
N GLY A 83 -5.71 13.03 -3.12
CA GLY A 83 -6.25 13.45 -1.82
C GLY A 83 -5.44 12.98 -0.60
N GLY A 84 -4.27 12.39 -0.82
CA GLY A 84 -3.34 11.96 0.21
C GLY A 84 -3.09 10.46 0.21
N TYR A 85 -2.49 9.98 1.29
CA TYR A 85 -2.04 8.60 1.43
C TYR A 85 -3.21 7.61 1.41
N PHE A 86 -4.27 7.88 2.19
CA PHE A 86 -5.40 6.96 2.31
C PHE A 86 -6.16 6.77 1.00
N GLU A 87 -6.38 7.86 0.25
CA GLU A 87 -7.07 7.78 -1.04
C GLU A 87 -6.18 7.16 -2.13
N TYR A 88 -4.87 7.37 -2.05
CA TYR A 88 -3.91 6.66 -2.89
C TYR A 88 -3.96 5.15 -2.67
N GLU A 89 -3.96 4.67 -1.42
CA GLU A 89 -4.02 3.24 -1.11
C GLU A 89 -5.32 2.61 -1.65
N LYS A 90 -6.48 3.26 -1.45
CA LYS A 90 -7.75 2.82 -2.03
C LYS A 90 -7.71 2.76 -3.55
N HIS A 91 -7.06 3.73 -4.19
CA HIS A 91 -6.91 3.76 -5.64
C HIS A 91 -6.05 2.59 -6.15
N ILE A 92 -4.96 2.26 -5.46
CA ILE A 92 -4.10 1.13 -5.79
C ILE A 92 -4.87 -0.18 -5.63
N GLU A 93 -5.55 -0.39 -4.51
CA GLU A 93 -6.37 -1.58 -4.25
C GLU A 93 -7.43 -1.79 -5.34
N LYS A 94 -8.15 -0.73 -5.71
CA LYS A 94 -9.14 -0.79 -6.79
C LYS A 94 -8.51 -1.18 -8.13
N LYS A 95 -7.35 -0.60 -8.46
CA LYS A 95 -6.66 -0.87 -9.72
C LYS A 95 -6.14 -2.32 -9.78
N GLU A 96 -5.64 -2.85 -8.67
CA GLU A 96 -5.21 -4.25 -8.56
C GLU A 96 -6.39 -5.20 -8.78
N LEU A 97 -7.52 -4.96 -8.11
CA LEU A 97 -8.74 -5.74 -8.28
C LEU A 97 -9.27 -5.73 -9.74
N GLU A 98 -9.21 -4.58 -10.40
CA GLU A 98 -9.60 -4.46 -11.82
C GLU A 98 -8.64 -5.21 -12.74
N SER A 99 -7.33 -5.19 -12.45
CA SER A 99 -6.34 -5.93 -13.23
C SER A 99 -6.53 -7.45 -13.12
N GLU A 100 -6.83 -7.96 -11.93
CA GLU A 100 -7.12 -9.39 -11.70
C GLU A 100 -8.39 -9.83 -12.43
N LYS A 101 -9.46 -9.00 -12.40
CA LYS A 101 -10.68 -9.26 -13.16
C LYS A 101 -10.41 -9.34 -14.66
N ASN A 102 -9.61 -8.41 -15.20
CA ASN A 102 -9.25 -8.41 -16.63
C ASN A 102 -8.40 -9.63 -17.02
N VAL A 103 -7.49 -10.09 -16.15
CA VAL A 103 -6.73 -11.34 -16.36
C VAL A 103 -7.68 -12.55 -16.37
N ASN A 104 -8.62 -12.64 -15.43
CA ASN A 104 -9.59 -13.73 -15.38
C ASN A 104 -10.51 -13.76 -16.60
N ILE A 105 -10.96 -12.61 -17.10
CA ILE A 105 -11.76 -12.52 -18.33
C ILE A 105 -10.95 -13.00 -19.55
N ASN A 106 -9.67 -12.60 -19.64
CA ASN A 106 -8.81 -13.04 -20.75
C ASN A 106 -8.51 -14.55 -20.70
N ILE A 107 -8.30 -15.14 -19.51
CA ILE A 107 -8.11 -16.60 -19.36
C ILE A 107 -9.42 -17.35 -19.66
N GLY A 108 -10.57 -16.83 -19.23
CA GLY A 108 -11.89 -17.38 -19.55
C GLY A 108 -12.16 -17.41 -21.06
N ASN A 109 -11.81 -16.34 -21.78
CA ASN A 109 -11.94 -16.28 -23.24
C ASN A 109 -10.95 -17.19 -23.97
N LEU A 110 -9.72 -17.37 -23.46
CA LEU A 110 -8.72 -18.28 -24.03
C LEU A 110 -9.05 -19.76 -23.82
N THR A 111 -9.84 -20.09 -22.79
CA THR A 111 -10.27 -21.47 -22.52
C THR A 111 -11.60 -21.83 -23.15
N GLN A 112 -12.37 -20.84 -23.64
CA GLN A 112 -13.69 -21.04 -24.25
C GLN A 112 -13.74 -20.74 -25.76
N GLY A 113 -12.62 -20.45 -26.41
CA GLY A 113 -12.56 -20.18 -27.85
C GLY A 113 -11.42 -20.94 -28.54
N ASN A 114 -11.77 -22.03 -29.24
CA ASN A 114 -11.26 -22.48 -30.54
C ASN A 114 -11.25 -24.02 -30.66
N ASN A 115 -12.41 -24.58 -31.02
CA ASN A 115 -12.51 -25.89 -31.66
C ASN A 115 -13.22 -25.71 -33.01
N TYR A 116 -12.50 -25.16 -33.99
CA TYR A 116 -12.78 -25.41 -35.40
C TYR A 116 -11.44 -25.47 -36.14
N GLY A 117 -11.10 -26.66 -36.61
CA GLY A 117 -9.93 -26.91 -37.42
C GLY A 117 -10.04 -26.22 -38.78
N THR A 118 -8.95 -25.65 -39.26
CA THR A 118 -8.71 -25.43 -40.68
C THR A 118 -7.22 -25.59 -40.94
N GLN A 119 -6.85 -26.75 -41.48
CA GLN A 119 -5.60 -26.95 -42.19
C GLN A 119 -5.64 -26.14 -43.48
N SER A 120 -4.66 -25.28 -43.72
CA SER A 120 -4.29 -24.90 -45.08
C SER A 120 -2.78 -24.70 -45.15
N SER A 121 -2.15 -25.59 -45.90
CA SER A 121 -0.74 -25.56 -46.31
C SER A 121 -0.51 -24.43 -47.31
N GLY A 122 0.62 -23.71 -47.22
CA GLY A 122 0.92 -22.56 -48.09
C GLY A 122 2.22 -21.81 -47.76
N ASN A 123 3.33 -22.53 -47.71
CA ASN A 123 4.76 -22.18 -47.84
C ASN A 123 5.25 -20.71 -48.01
N THR A 124 6.30 -20.42 -47.20
CA THR A 124 7.53 -19.64 -47.48
C THR A 124 7.53 -18.11 -47.34
N ALA A 125 8.11 -17.63 -46.23
CA ALA A 125 9.05 -16.49 -46.21
C ALA A 125 9.98 -16.56 -44.98
N LEU A 126 11.25 -16.20 -45.22
CA LEU A 126 12.44 -16.50 -44.44
C LEU A 126 12.59 -15.71 -43.11
N ASN A 127 13.23 -16.40 -42.15
CA ASN A 127 14.24 -15.94 -41.20
C ASN A 127 13.92 -14.81 -40.19
N SER A 128 13.76 -15.22 -38.93
CA SER A 128 14.53 -14.64 -37.82
C SER A 128 14.67 -15.69 -36.70
N PRO A 129 15.88 -16.01 -36.21
CA PRO A 129 16.03 -16.89 -35.06
C PRO A 129 15.51 -16.17 -33.82
N VAL A 130 14.35 -16.62 -33.32
CA VAL A 130 13.87 -16.27 -31.99
C VAL A 130 14.93 -16.77 -31.01
N LYS A 131 15.62 -15.85 -30.34
CA LYS A 131 16.47 -16.16 -29.20
C LYS A 131 15.59 -16.81 -28.14
N GLN A 132 15.63 -18.14 -28.07
CA GLN A 132 15.03 -18.91 -27.00
C GLN A 132 15.82 -18.58 -25.73
N LYS A 133 15.32 -17.63 -24.94
CA LYS A 133 15.87 -17.34 -23.63
C LYS A 133 15.57 -18.55 -22.76
N THR A 134 16.58 -19.35 -22.50
CA THR A 134 16.55 -20.44 -21.51
C THR A 134 15.94 -19.90 -20.22
N VAL A 135 14.70 -20.31 -19.94
CA VAL A 135 14.06 -20.08 -18.65
C VAL A 135 14.75 -21.01 -17.67
N ASN A 136 15.77 -20.47 -16.99
CA ASN A 136 16.25 -21.09 -15.77
C ASN A 136 15.05 -21.16 -14.82
N LYS A 137 14.62 -22.39 -14.48
CA LYS A 137 13.67 -22.65 -13.42
C LYS A 137 14.26 -22.11 -12.13
N THR A 138 13.80 -20.94 -11.70
CA THR A 138 14.00 -20.50 -10.32
C THR A 138 13.03 -21.30 -9.45
N GLU A 139 13.55 -21.88 -8.38
CA GLU A 139 12.81 -22.64 -7.37
C GLU A 139 11.55 -21.91 -6.92
N LYS A 140 10.50 -22.69 -6.66
CA LYS A 140 9.27 -22.20 -6.03
C LYS A 140 9.62 -21.61 -4.66
N GLU A 141 9.63 -20.28 -4.57
CA GLU A 141 9.50 -19.60 -3.29
C GLU A 141 8.21 -20.07 -2.60
N PRO A 142 8.20 -20.23 -1.27
CA PRO A 142 7.00 -20.61 -0.54
C PRO A 142 5.88 -19.60 -0.83
N SER A 143 4.70 -20.12 -1.19
CA SER A 143 3.52 -19.30 -1.45
C SER A 143 3.31 -18.32 -0.31
N LYS A 144 3.36 -17.03 -0.63
CA LYS A 144 3.01 -15.93 0.29
C LYS A 144 1.71 -16.30 0.99
N LYS A 145 1.69 -16.28 2.33
CA LYS A 145 0.50 -16.60 3.13
C LYS A 145 -0.71 -15.90 2.54
N SER A 146 -1.73 -16.70 2.21
CA SER A 146 -2.93 -16.22 1.54
C SER A 146 -3.58 -15.15 2.41
N TRP A 147 -3.91 -14.00 1.84
CA TRP A 147 -4.59 -12.92 2.55
C TRP A 147 -5.92 -13.37 3.16
N ILE A 148 -6.50 -14.45 2.61
CA ILE A 148 -7.69 -15.12 3.13
C ILE A 148 -7.43 -15.77 4.50
N GLU A 149 -6.24 -16.36 4.72
CA GLU A 149 -5.89 -16.91 6.05
C GLU A 149 -5.73 -15.79 7.08
N ILE A 150 -5.13 -14.67 6.68
CA ILE A 150 -4.92 -13.50 7.54
C ILE A 150 -6.28 -12.88 7.91
N ALA A 151 -7.19 -12.73 6.94
CA ALA A 151 -8.55 -12.25 7.19
C ALA A 151 -9.33 -13.22 8.10
N SER A 152 -9.20 -14.53 7.89
CA SER A 152 -9.86 -15.54 8.72
C SER A 152 -9.40 -15.49 10.19
N TRP A 153 -8.12 -15.19 10.45
CA TRP A 153 -7.61 -15.01 11.82
C TRP A 153 -8.15 -13.77 12.52
N ILE A 154 -8.29 -12.66 11.78
CA ILE A 154 -8.84 -11.41 12.31
C ILE A 154 -10.32 -11.59 12.66
N ILE A 155 -11.10 -12.21 11.77
CA ILE A 155 -12.53 -12.45 11.97
C ILE A 155 -12.78 -13.36 13.18
N GLY A 156 -12.01 -14.44 13.32
CA GLY A 156 -12.11 -15.33 14.48
C GLY A 156 -11.77 -14.63 15.81
N SER A 157 -10.77 -13.75 15.82
CA SER A 157 -10.39 -12.99 17.02
C SER A 157 -11.47 -12.00 17.46
N ILE A 158 -12.12 -11.32 16.50
CA ILE A 158 -13.22 -10.39 16.79
C ILE A 158 -14.42 -11.12 17.38
N LEU A 159 -14.82 -12.25 16.78
CA LEU A 159 -15.93 -13.07 17.28
C LEU A 159 -15.66 -13.62 18.70
N GLY A 160 -14.42 -14.02 18.98
CA GLY A 160 -14.01 -14.45 20.32
C GLY A 160 -14.13 -13.34 21.37
N LEU A 161 -13.70 -12.12 21.06
CA LEU A 161 -13.84 -10.98 21.95
C LEU A 161 -15.30 -10.61 22.20
N ILE A 162 -16.16 -10.67 21.18
CA ILE A 162 -17.61 -10.42 21.31
C ILE A 162 -18.23 -11.48 22.23
N ALA A 163 -17.90 -12.77 22.04
CA ALA A 163 -18.42 -13.84 22.88
C ALA A 163 -17.99 -13.71 24.35
N ILE A 164 -16.73 -13.33 24.60
CA ILE A 164 -16.22 -13.08 25.96
C ILE A 164 -16.93 -11.87 26.58
N TYR A 165 -17.11 -10.79 25.81
CA TYR A 165 -17.80 -9.59 26.26
C TYR A 165 -19.26 -9.89 26.63
N GLU A 166 -19.99 -10.62 25.77
CA GLU A 166 -21.35 -11.07 26.06
C GLU A 166 -21.41 -11.98 27.29
N PHE A 167 -20.45 -12.89 27.45
CA PHE A 167 -20.41 -13.81 28.59
C PHE A 167 -20.20 -13.07 29.92
N ILE A 168 -19.25 -12.14 29.95
CA ILE A 168 -18.95 -11.33 31.14
C ILE A 168 -20.14 -10.44 31.52
N ILE A 169 -20.78 -9.79 30.53
CA ILE A 169 -21.94 -8.93 30.78
C ILE A 169 -23.14 -9.74 31.25
N LYS A 170 -23.45 -10.86 30.59
CA LYS A 170 -24.55 -11.74 31.01
C LYS A 170 -24.33 -12.29 32.42
N LYS A 171 -23.07 -12.54 32.81
CA LYS A 171 -22.73 -13.00 34.16
C LYS A 171 -22.82 -11.88 35.22
N LEU A 172 -22.52 -10.62 34.86
CA LEU A 172 -22.61 -9.46 35.76
C LEU A 172 -24.03 -8.90 35.92
N LEU A 173 -24.92 -9.12 34.95
CA LEU A 173 -26.32 -8.67 35.00
C LEU A 173 -27.30 -9.74 35.50
N ALA A 174 -26.81 -10.96 35.78
CA ALA A 174 -27.60 -12.07 36.30
C ALA A 174 -27.42 -12.31 37.82
N GLU A 175 -26.68 -11.43 38.51
CA GLU A 175 -26.70 -11.24 39.98
C GLU A 175 -27.62 -10.06 40.32
#